data_AF-A0A7V0Y5D7-F1
#
_entry.id   AF-A0A7V0Y5D7-F1
#
_cell.length_a   1.000
_cell.length_b   1.000
_cell.length_c   1.000
_cell.angle_alpha   90.00
_cell.angle_beta   90.00
_cell.angle_gamma   90.00
#
_symmetry.space_group_name_H-M   'P 1'
#
loop_
_entity.id
_entity.type
_entity.pdbx_description
1 polymer ?
#
loop_
_entity_poly.entity_id
_entity_poly.type
_entity_poly.pdbx_seq_one_letter_code
_entity_poly.pdbx_strand_id
1 'polypeptide(L)'
;MLSDHMADIGRRQSGRTWGSTLCGVLWAALTAASLIATSCAEAKEGASQPSSVGRGARDPLQVDVIVGSEGKGMFTGAGIPPDNKPIYAARDGATPPGVEPLPVDIFTTKDFYKDRSLWFDRRYYRCNSPVGLEQIWGAYEVPLIGDDPPRTAAWGFCDRDYPREEIISPYPFSTAKEHYAALLKEARDRGGPTVYTQATLPSWSGRYLRQRAKTATWFHGAILQVPTYLSLLTPEYQKRFVQQMYHYSGSNAAQWPGSYCWPEGFMRRFAQYGGARVSLVMTPELILDIRNAAKTLITQIHIGREFNEEGVVPRLGPDVPQWFGETIGFWDGEALITWTSNIQGWISHGGFEFSNKLQSIEIYTPRKDAGGQLVGIKQEVVLYDPEAFVDPLRIVQNLDRLSGPNEPFPIMECIPQSFPVNGHTTPMSPGQTFQYTVPDIFGRPWAQIWERYHEKGMARPKEQPNRFGI
;
A
#
# COMPACT_ATOMS: atom_id res chain seq x y z
N MET A 1 -9.25 -0.80 57.17
CA MET A 1 -10.42 -1.42 57.84
C MET A 1 -10.60 -2.80 57.23
N LEU A 2 -10.31 -3.83 58.04
CA LEU A 2 -10.88 -5.19 58.15
C LEU A 2 -11.64 -5.78 56.94
N SER A 3 -11.52 -7.07 56.55
CA SER A 3 -10.95 -8.27 57.20
C SER A 3 -10.93 -9.48 56.24
N ASP A 4 -9.89 -10.31 56.35
CA ASP A 4 -9.80 -11.80 56.41
C ASP A 4 -10.81 -12.75 55.68
N HIS A 5 -10.28 -13.74 54.93
CA HIS A 5 -10.03 -15.12 55.43
C HIS A 5 -9.42 -16.09 54.38
N MET A 6 -8.31 -16.77 54.75
CA MET A 6 -7.84 -18.09 54.24
C MET A 6 -8.69 -19.22 54.89
N ALA A 7 -8.71 -20.52 54.58
CA ALA A 7 -7.84 -21.48 53.87
C ALA A 7 -8.67 -22.80 53.67
N ASP A 8 -8.47 -23.59 52.61
CA ASP A 8 -7.72 -24.88 52.58
C ASP A 8 -8.60 -26.16 52.75
N ILE A 9 -8.23 -27.22 52.01
CA ILE A 9 -8.23 -28.66 52.36
C ILE A 9 -7.93 -29.47 51.08
N GLY A 10 -6.76 -30.11 51.06
CA GLY A 10 -6.47 -31.26 50.22
C GLY A 10 -6.37 -32.55 51.03
N ARG A 11 -6.54 -33.72 50.38
CA ARG A 11 -5.84 -34.98 50.76
C ARG A 11 -5.91 -36.05 49.67
N ARG A 12 -4.74 -36.66 49.43
CA ARG A 12 -4.50 -37.92 48.70
C ARG A 12 -4.71 -39.13 49.63
N GLN A 13 -5.00 -40.34 49.10
CA GLN A 13 -4.03 -41.44 48.83
C GLN A 13 -4.66 -42.87 48.83
N SER A 14 -4.21 -43.70 47.86
CA SER A 14 -3.99 -45.19 47.88
C SER A 14 -5.21 -46.14 48.03
N GLY A 15 -5.30 -47.34 47.46
CA GLY A 15 -4.43 -48.21 46.65
C GLY A 15 -4.93 -49.68 46.70
N ARG A 16 -4.42 -50.55 45.79
CA ARG A 16 -4.39 -52.06 45.75
C ARG A 16 -5.38 -52.87 44.86
N THR A 17 -4.93 -53.19 43.64
CA THR A 17 -4.44 -54.48 43.03
C THR A 17 -4.92 -55.92 43.41
N TRP A 18 -4.85 -56.79 42.37
CA TRP A 18 -4.73 -58.29 42.20
C TRP A 18 -6.04 -59.08 41.92
N GLY A 19 -6.13 -60.04 40.98
CA GLY A 19 -5.20 -60.64 39.99
C GLY A 19 -5.83 -61.78 39.13
N SER A 20 -5.12 -62.20 38.06
CA SER A 20 -5.05 -63.50 37.31
C SER A 20 -6.32 -64.20 36.75
N THR A 21 -6.34 -64.77 35.52
CA THR A 21 -5.73 -66.08 35.14
C THR A 21 -5.71 -66.34 33.60
N LEU A 22 -4.83 -67.25 33.16
CA LEU A 22 -4.35 -67.67 31.83
C LEU A 22 -5.30 -68.50 30.91
N CYS A 23 -5.02 -68.50 29.58
CA CYS A 23 -4.90 -69.66 28.63
C CYS A 23 -4.60 -69.13 27.20
N GLY A 24 -3.52 -69.48 26.48
CA GLY A 24 -3.34 -70.66 25.60
C GLY A 24 -4.09 -70.49 24.25
N VAL A 25 -3.61 -70.69 23.01
CA VAL A 25 -2.55 -71.51 22.38
C VAL A 25 -2.39 -71.04 20.89
N LEU A 26 -1.20 -71.23 20.29
CA LEU A 26 -0.84 -71.07 18.86
C LEU A 26 -1.67 -71.93 17.89
N TRP A 27 -1.91 -71.51 16.65
CA TRP A 27 -1.90 -72.40 15.46
C TRP A 27 -1.50 -71.63 14.18
N ALA A 28 -0.80 -72.35 13.29
CA ALA A 28 -0.13 -71.87 12.09
C ALA A 28 -0.92 -72.14 10.79
N ALA A 29 -0.45 -71.48 9.73
CA ALA A 29 -0.56 -71.81 8.30
C ALA A 29 -1.91 -71.60 7.57
N LEU A 30 -1.87 -70.75 6.54
CA LEU A 30 -2.54 -71.00 5.25
C LEU A 30 -1.96 -70.09 4.15
N THR A 31 -1.32 -70.73 3.18
CA THR A 31 -0.99 -70.24 1.83
C THR A 31 -2.27 -70.05 1.01
N ALA A 32 -2.40 -68.94 0.27
CA ALA A 32 -2.72 -68.90 -1.17
C ALA A 32 -3.09 -67.49 -1.68
N ALA A 33 -2.48 -67.18 -2.83
CA ALA A 33 -2.75 -66.15 -3.83
C ALA A 33 -4.11 -65.44 -3.85
N SER A 34 -4.09 -64.12 -4.09
CA SER A 34 -4.62 -63.51 -5.32
C SER A 34 -4.37 -61.99 -5.39
N LEU A 35 -3.75 -61.58 -6.50
CA LEU A 35 -3.99 -60.39 -7.33
C LEU A 35 -4.25 -59.04 -6.63
N ILE A 36 -3.39 -58.06 -6.90
CA ILE A 36 -3.76 -56.77 -7.55
C ILE A 36 -2.48 -56.15 -8.12
N ALA A 37 -2.59 -55.70 -9.37
CA ALA A 37 -1.56 -55.07 -10.16
C ALA A 37 -0.99 -53.82 -9.48
N THR A 38 0.33 -53.77 -9.33
CA THR A 38 1.07 -52.57 -8.92
C THR A 38 1.98 -52.11 -10.04
N SER A 39 1.98 -50.78 -10.21
CA SER A 39 2.99 -49.94 -10.84
C SER A 39 3.24 -50.09 -12.35
N CYS A 40 2.69 -49.15 -13.11
CA CYS A 40 3.47 -48.05 -13.71
C CYS A 40 2.50 -46.99 -14.24
N ALA A 41 1.93 -46.18 -13.34
CA ALA A 41 1.53 -44.83 -13.68
C ALA A 41 2.70 -43.96 -13.24
N GLU A 42 3.58 -43.63 -14.18
CA GLU A 42 4.56 -42.56 -13.98
C GLU A 42 3.77 -41.30 -13.58
N ALA A 43 3.97 -40.88 -12.34
CA ALA A 43 3.63 -39.55 -11.91
C ALA A 43 4.40 -38.59 -12.82
N LYS A 44 3.67 -37.87 -13.67
CA LYS A 44 4.19 -36.65 -14.30
C LYS A 44 4.47 -35.65 -13.18
N GLU A 45 5.68 -35.71 -12.63
CA GLU A 45 6.28 -34.57 -11.95
C GLU A 45 6.21 -33.35 -12.87
N GLY A 46 5.91 -32.21 -12.25
CA GLY A 46 5.28 -31.06 -12.87
C GLY A 46 5.96 -30.57 -14.15
N ALA A 47 5.17 -30.55 -15.23
CA ALA A 47 5.45 -29.65 -16.33
C ALA A 47 5.48 -28.22 -15.75
N SER A 48 6.65 -27.60 -15.75
CA SER A 48 6.81 -26.18 -15.45
C SER A 48 5.80 -25.43 -16.30
N GLN A 49 4.83 -24.77 -15.66
CA GLN A 49 3.90 -23.88 -16.34
C GLN A 49 4.74 -22.92 -17.19
N PRO A 50 4.45 -22.74 -18.49
CA PRO A 50 5.20 -21.82 -19.32
C PRO A 50 5.20 -20.43 -18.66
N SER A 51 6.37 -19.78 -18.68
CA SER A 51 6.54 -18.46 -18.07
C SER A 51 5.51 -17.49 -18.64
N SER A 52 4.74 -16.85 -17.77
CA SER A 52 3.73 -15.86 -18.19
C SER A 52 4.41 -14.58 -18.68
N VAL A 53 3.86 -13.97 -19.73
CA VAL A 53 4.30 -12.67 -20.26
C VAL A 53 3.84 -11.49 -19.40
N GLY A 54 2.88 -11.71 -18.50
CA GLY A 54 2.24 -10.65 -17.71
C GLY A 54 2.23 -10.87 -16.20
N ARG A 55 2.80 -11.95 -15.69
CA ARG A 55 2.94 -12.14 -14.23
C ARG A 55 4.10 -13.05 -13.87
N GLY A 56 4.48 -13.05 -12.59
CA GLY A 56 5.51 -13.95 -12.09
C GLY A 56 6.94 -13.47 -12.34
N ALA A 57 7.13 -12.19 -12.64
CA ALA A 57 8.45 -11.58 -12.59
C ALA A 57 9.05 -11.69 -11.18
N ARG A 58 10.39 -11.71 -11.10
CA ARG A 58 11.12 -11.79 -9.83
C ARG A 58 10.62 -10.74 -8.83
N ASP A 59 10.78 -11.05 -7.54
CA ASP A 59 10.52 -10.05 -6.52
C ASP A 59 11.48 -8.86 -6.64
N PRO A 60 11.01 -7.63 -6.35
CA PRO A 60 11.87 -6.47 -6.26
C PRO A 60 12.98 -6.66 -5.23
N LEU A 61 14.07 -5.92 -5.39
CA LEU A 61 15.15 -5.88 -4.42
C LEU A 61 14.60 -5.52 -3.04
N GLN A 62 14.93 -6.32 -2.02
CA GLN A 62 14.63 -6.02 -0.64
C GLN A 62 15.86 -5.46 0.07
N VAL A 63 15.67 -4.30 0.69
CA VAL A 63 16.73 -3.55 1.36
C VAL A 63 16.48 -3.50 2.87
N ASP A 64 17.53 -3.45 3.66
CA ASP A 64 17.43 -3.40 5.12
C ASP A 64 17.55 -1.98 5.69
N VAL A 65 17.84 -1.00 4.83
CA VAL A 65 18.09 0.38 5.22
C VAL A 65 17.06 1.33 4.62
N ILE A 66 16.74 2.38 5.37
CA ILE A 66 15.97 3.51 4.87
C ILE A 66 16.91 4.61 4.37
N VAL A 67 16.37 5.45 3.48
CA VAL A 67 17.05 6.58 2.85
C VAL A 67 16.82 7.87 3.65
N GLY A 68 15.56 8.19 3.91
CA GLY A 68 15.16 9.43 4.57
C GLY A 68 15.41 9.44 6.06
N SER A 69 15.33 10.63 6.65
CA SER A 69 15.26 10.77 8.10
C SER A 69 13.92 10.23 8.63
N GLU A 70 13.95 9.66 9.84
CA GLU A 70 12.83 8.91 10.40
C GLU A 70 12.84 8.96 11.93
N GLY A 71 11.86 9.68 12.48
CA GLY A 71 11.78 9.93 13.92
C GLY A 71 11.53 8.67 14.74
N LYS A 72 10.74 7.72 14.21
CA LYS A 72 10.37 6.48 14.91
C LYS A 72 11.30 5.31 14.61
N GLY A 73 12.45 5.56 13.99
CA GLY A 73 13.34 4.52 13.50
C GLY A 73 12.59 3.49 12.65
N MET A 74 12.79 2.20 12.93
CA MET A 74 12.09 1.13 12.20
C MET A 74 10.70 0.78 12.76
N PHE A 75 10.23 1.47 13.81
CA PHE A 75 8.96 1.15 14.44
C PHE A 75 7.75 1.65 13.63
N THR A 76 6.76 0.78 13.44
CA THR A 76 5.59 1.04 12.57
C THR A 76 4.26 1.11 13.33
N GLY A 77 4.26 0.88 14.64
CA GLY A 77 3.06 0.93 15.49
C GLY A 77 2.65 2.36 15.85
N ALA A 78 1.56 2.49 16.64
CA ALA A 78 1.23 3.74 17.33
C ALA A 78 2.08 3.87 18.60
N GLY A 79 2.34 5.11 19.05
CA GLY A 79 3.20 5.39 20.20
C GLY A 79 4.69 5.29 19.87
N ILE A 80 5.52 5.70 20.84
CA ILE A 80 6.97 5.69 20.73
C ILE A 80 7.52 4.60 21.65
N PRO A 81 8.24 3.60 21.14
CA PRO A 81 8.81 2.55 21.99
C PRO A 81 9.90 3.14 22.91
N PRO A 82 10.10 2.61 24.14
CA PRO A 82 11.09 3.15 25.07
C PRO A 82 12.53 3.17 24.53
N ASP A 83 12.86 2.25 23.62
CA ASP A 83 14.16 2.10 22.97
C ASP A 83 14.17 2.71 21.55
N ASN A 84 13.27 3.66 21.26
CA ASN A 84 13.20 4.32 19.96
C ASN A 84 14.55 4.92 19.57
N LYS A 85 15.05 4.53 18.39
CA LYS A 85 16.27 5.06 17.79
C LYS A 85 15.90 5.77 16.50
N PRO A 86 15.78 7.11 16.51
CA PRO A 86 15.58 7.86 15.28
C PRO A 86 16.73 7.62 14.31
N ILE A 87 16.42 7.67 13.01
CA ILE A 87 17.38 7.47 11.93
C ILE A 87 17.54 8.79 11.18
N TYR A 88 18.77 9.29 11.07
CA TYR A 88 19.12 10.51 10.34
C TYR A 88 20.64 10.52 10.08
N ALA A 89 21.10 11.25 9.07
CA ALA A 89 22.52 11.43 8.79
C ALA A 89 23.12 12.65 9.51
N ALA A 90 22.32 13.71 9.67
CA ALA A 90 22.62 14.89 10.47
C ALA A 90 21.30 15.55 10.90
N ARG A 91 21.32 16.37 11.96
CA ARG A 91 20.14 17.07 12.49
C ARG A 91 20.53 18.37 13.16
N ASP A 92 19.53 19.14 13.60
CA ASP A 92 19.68 20.36 14.38
C ASP A 92 20.61 21.39 13.69
N GLY A 93 20.49 21.51 12.36
CA GLY A 93 21.28 22.43 11.53
C GLY A 93 22.65 21.90 11.10
N ALA A 94 23.08 20.74 11.58
CA ALA A 94 24.29 20.09 11.08
C ALA A 94 24.10 19.53 9.66
N THR A 95 25.21 19.40 8.94
CA THR A 95 25.27 18.75 7.62
C THR A 95 26.02 17.42 7.73
N PRO A 96 25.62 16.36 6.99
CA PRO A 96 26.33 15.09 7.00
C PRO A 96 27.79 15.22 6.55
N PRO A 97 28.74 14.45 7.12
CA PRO A 97 30.12 14.44 6.67
C PRO A 97 30.25 14.17 5.17
N GLY A 98 31.07 14.96 4.47
CA GLY A 98 31.33 14.82 3.04
C GLY A 98 30.22 15.31 2.11
N VAL A 99 29.14 15.90 2.66
CA VAL A 99 28.06 16.50 1.88
C VAL A 99 28.21 18.02 1.89
N GLU A 100 28.28 18.63 0.72
CA GLU A 100 28.22 20.10 0.56
C GLU A 100 26.76 20.53 0.31
N PRO A 101 26.14 21.34 1.20
CA PRO A 101 24.78 21.82 1.03
C PRO A 101 24.62 22.71 -0.21
N LEU A 102 23.42 22.71 -0.79
CA LEU A 102 23.07 23.68 -1.83
C LEU A 102 22.83 25.06 -1.21
N PRO A 103 23.03 26.16 -1.96
CA PRO A 103 22.67 27.51 -1.51
C PRO A 103 21.17 27.67 -1.21
N VAL A 104 20.33 26.90 -1.90
CA VAL A 104 18.88 26.80 -1.71
C VAL A 104 18.49 25.33 -1.74
N ASP A 105 17.64 24.96 -0.79
CA ASP A 105 17.00 23.66 -0.66
C ASP A 105 15.49 23.83 -0.40
N ILE A 106 14.75 22.74 -0.32
CA ILE A 106 13.29 22.75 -0.09
C ILE A 106 12.87 23.40 1.23
N PHE A 107 13.79 23.50 2.20
CA PHE A 107 13.54 24.10 3.51
C PHE A 107 13.89 25.60 3.55
N THR A 108 14.70 26.08 2.61
CA THR A 108 15.20 27.47 2.57
C THR A 108 14.67 28.26 1.39
N THR A 109 14.12 27.59 0.37
CA THR A 109 13.48 28.24 -0.76
C THR A 109 12.29 29.11 -0.35
N LYS A 110 12.07 30.18 -1.11
CA LYS A 110 10.88 31.03 -1.03
C LYS A 110 9.94 30.83 -2.22
N ASP A 111 10.34 30.03 -3.20
CA ASP A 111 9.67 29.86 -4.48
C ASP A 111 10.18 28.59 -5.17
N PHE A 112 9.67 27.43 -4.75
CA PHE A 112 10.14 26.13 -5.25
C PHE A 112 9.95 25.97 -6.78
N TYR A 113 9.12 26.80 -7.43
CA TYR A 113 8.97 26.81 -8.88
C TYR A 113 10.22 27.33 -9.60
N LYS A 114 10.96 28.26 -9.00
CA LYS A 114 12.22 28.78 -9.56
C LYS A 114 13.36 27.77 -9.45
N ASP A 115 13.25 26.83 -8.54
CA ASP A 115 14.29 25.85 -8.24
C ASP A 115 14.18 24.59 -9.11
N ARG A 116 13.46 24.65 -10.24
CA ARG A 116 13.20 23.50 -11.11
C ARG A 116 14.48 22.77 -11.56
N SER A 117 15.57 23.50 -11.78
CA SER A 117 16.87 22.90 -12.12
C SER A 117 17.50 22.10 -10.98
N LEU A 118 17.05 22.31 -9.73
CA LEU A 118 17.55 21.64 -8.52
C LEU A 118 16.69 20.44 -8.11
N TRP A 119 15.49 20.26 -8.66
CA TRP A 119 14.56 19.19 -8.26
C TRP A 119 15.10 17.77 -8.42
N PHE A 120 16.10 17.55 -9.27
CA PHE A 120 16.74 16.22 -9.40
C PHE A 120 18.04 16.09 -8.60
N ASP A 121 18.49 17.15 -7.91
CA ASP A 121 19.58 17.06 -6.95
C ASP A 121 19.03 16.59 -5.59
N ARG A 122 19.44 15.41 -5.12
CA ARG A 122 19.03 14.85 -3.82
C ARG A 122 19.26 15.83 -2.65
N ARG A 123 20.27 16.71 -2.74
CA ARG A 123 20.58 17.69 -1.69
C ARG A 123 19.52 18.78 -1.58
N TYR A 124 18.76 19.04 -2.64
CA TYR A 124 17.62 19.96 -2.58
C TYR A 124 16.56 19.48 -1.58
N TYR A 125 16.48 18.18 -1.30
CA TYR A 125 15.61 17.59 -0.28
C TYR A 125 16.35 17.19 1.00
N ARG A 126 17.60 17.64 1.17
CA ARG A 126 18.52 17.16 2.22
C ARG A 126 18.65 15.64 2.25
N CYS A 127 18.65 15.04 1.05
CA CYS A 127 18.73 13.59 0.84
C CYS A 127 17.65 12.78 1.57
N ASN A 128 16.47 13.39 1.78
CA ASN A 128 15.34 12.71 2.37
C ASN A 128 14.54 11.90 1.35
N SER A 129 13.84 10.90 1.88
CA SER A 129 12.79 10.18 1.18
C SER A 129 11.44 10.91 1.30
N PRO A 130 10.44 10.59 0.47
CA PRO A 130 9.11 11.22 0.56
C PRO A 130 8.46 11.11 1.95
N VAL A 131 8.50 9.92 2.57
CA VAL A 131 7.95 9.75 3.93
C VAL A 131 8.78 10.50 4.98
N GLY A 132 10.09 10.63 4.75
CA GLY A 132 10.99 11.41 5.60
C GLY A 132 10.62 12.89 5.63
N LEU A 133 10.25 13.45 4.47
CA LEU A 133 9.74 14.81 4.39
C LEU A 133 8.33 14.95 4.96
N GLU A 134 7.43 13.98 4.72
CA GLU A 134 6.08 13.99 5.28
C GLU A 134 6.08 14.05 6.81
N GLN A 135 6.96 13.28 7.45
CA GLN A 135 6.97 13.13 8.90
C GLN A 135 7.85 14.12 9.64
N ILE A 136 8.61 14.96 8.93
CA ILE A 136 9.71 15.75 9.52
C ILE A 136 9.23 16.65 10.68
N TRP A 137 7.98 17.11 10.63
CA TRP A 137 7.33 17.92 11.68
C TRP A 137 6.67 17.12 12.80
N GLY A 138 6.81 15.79 12.81
CA GLY A 138 6.21 14.91 13.81
C GLY A 138 4.81 14.40 13.43
N ALA A 139 4.47 14.35 12.14
CA ALA A 139 3.24 13.71 11.66
C ALA A 139 3.06 12.29 12.23
N TYR A 140 4.18 11.61 12.44
CA TYR A 140 4.27 10.31 13.09
C TYR A 140 4.96 10.42 14.46
N GLU A 141 4.49 11.34 15.31
CA GLU A 141 4.79 11.46 16.74
C GLU A 141 6.21 11.94 17.11
N VAL A 142 7.24 11.70 16.29
CA VAL A 142 8.62 12.11 16.58
C VAL A 142 9.12 13.10 15.53
N PRO A 143 9.18 14.41 15.85
CA PRO A 143 9.69 15.42 14.94
C PRO A 143 11.22 15.34 14.77
N LEU A 144 11.69 15.69 13.58
CA LEU A 144 13.10 15.81 13.22
C LEU A 144 13.43 17.18 12.60
N ILE A 145 12.64 18.21 12.93
CA ILE A 145 12.77 19.57 12.38
C ILE A 145 13.69 20.50 13.21
N GLY A 146 14.08 20.10 14.43
CA GLY A 146 14.94 20.89 15.34
C GLY A 146 14.28 22.15 15.88
N ASP A 147 15.06 23.01 16.56
CA ASP A 147 14.57 24.19 17.30
C ASP A 147 14.50 25.49 16.48
N ASP A 148 15.08 25.54 15.27
CA ASP A 148 14.95 26.65 14.30
C ASP A 148 14.33 26.13 13.00
N PRO A 149 13.05 25.71 13.01
CA PRO A 149 12.44 25.13 11.85
C PRO A 149 12.00 26.21 10.83
N PRO A 150 12.01 25.91 9.51
CA PRO A 150 12.43 24.65 8.90
C PRO A 150 13.95 24.49 8.74
N ARG A 151 14.77 25.49 9.09
CA ARG A 151 16.21 25.53 8.81
C ARG A 151 16.99 24.38 9.45
N THR A 152 16.56 23.88 10.61
CA THR A 152 17.21 22.79 11.33
C THR A 152 16.71 21.39 10.97
N ALA A 153 15.93 21.25 9.89
CA ALA A 153 15.45 19.95 9.40
C ALA A 153 16.56 18.91 9.23
N ALA A 154 16.31 17.70 9.71
CA ALA A 154 17.25 16.59 9.60
C ALA A 154 17.53 16.18 8.15
N TRP A 155 18.75 15.73 7.93
CA TRP A 155 19.21 15.14 6.69
C TRP A 155 18.95 13.64 6.69
N GLY A 156 18.47 13.14 5.55
CA GLY A 156 18.57 11.72 5.21
C GLY A 156 19.97 11.38 4.70
N PHE A 157 20.13 10.17 4.17
CA PHE A 157 21.41 9.64 3.76
C PHE A 157 21.65 9.84 2.26
N CYS A 158 22.63 10.66 1.89
CA CYS A 158 22.95 10.96 0.48
C CYS A 158 23.66 9.82 -0.26
N ASP A 159 24.19 8.82 0.46
CA ASP A 159 25.01 7.73 -0.06
C ASP A 159 24.21 6.52 -0.57
N ARG A 160 22.88 6.57 -0.47
CA ARG A 160 21.98 5.46 -0.76
C ARG A 160 20.69 5.91 -1.45
N ASP A 161 20.12 4.98 -2.22
CA ASP A 161 18.86 5.13 -2.93
C ASP A 161 18.26 3.74 -3.27
N TYR A 162 17.04 3.71 -3.78
CA TYR A 162 16.44 2.51 -4.37
C TYR A 162 16.54 2.58 -5.90
N PRO A 163 16.89 1.48 -6.60
CA PRO A 163 17.00 1.52 -8.05
C PRO A 163 15.64 1.71 -8.71
N ARG A 164 15.56 2.60 -9.70
CA ARG A 164 14.33 2.90 -10.45
C ARG A 164 13.81 1.66 -11.20
N GLU A 165 14.71 0.82 -11.69
CA GLU A 165 14.45 -0.43 -12.39
C GLU A 165 13.71 -1.46 -11.54
N GLU A 166 13.76 -1.34 -10.21
CA GLU A 166 12.99 -2.18 -9.29
C GLU A 166 11.54 -1.68 -9.12
N ILE A 167 11.25 -0.46 -9.59
CA ILE A 167 9.94 0.20 -9.50
C ILE A 167 9.17 0.08 -10.81
N ILE A 168 9.82 0.21 -11.95
CA ILE A 168 9.14 0.12 -13.25
C ILE A 168 8.61 -1.30 -13.50
N SER A 169 7.51 -1.39 -14.22
CA SER A 169 6.96 -2.67 -14.64
C SER A 169 7.96 -3.41 -15.54
N PRO A 170 8.27 -4.68 -15.25
CA PRO A 170 9.09 -5.52 -16.11
C PRO A 170 8.30 -6.11 -17.29
N TYR A 171 6.98 -5.91 -17.33
CA TYR A 171 6.11 -6.44 -18.37
C TYR A 171 6.07 -5.49 -19.58
N PRO A 172 5.96 -6.02 -20.80
CA PRO A 172 6.13 -5.23 -22.04
C PRO A 172 4.91 -4.37 -22.42
N PHE A 173 3.91 -4.26 -21.53
CA PHE A 173 2.63 -3.62 -21.85
C PHE A 173 2.68 -2.13 -21.56
N SER A 174 2.08 -1.34 -22.45
CA SER A 174 1.95 0.11 -22.26
C SER A 174 0.62 0.49 -21.61
N THR A 175 -0.36 -0.42 -21.64
CA THR A 175 -1.70 -0.19 -21.09
C THR A 175 -2.20 -1.35 -20.24
N ALA A 176 -3.07 -1.04 -19.28
CA ALA A 176 -3.75 -2.04 -18.46
C ALA A 176 -4.58 -3.02 -19.32
N LYS A 177 -5.24 -2.52 -20.38
CA LYS A 177 -6.02 -3.35 -21.31
C LYS A 177 -5.17 -4.43 -21.97
N GLU A 178 -4.04 -4.05 -22.56
CA GLU A 178 -3.12 -5.01 -23.21
C GLU A 178 -2.63 -6.07 -22.22
N HIS A 179 -2.27 -5.62 -21.02
CA HIS A 179 -1.78 -6.50 -19.97
C HIS A 179 -2.85 -7.49 -19.48
N TYR A 180 -4.06 -7.01 -19.20
CA TYR A 180 -5.19 -7.85 -18.80
C TYR A 180 -5.60 -8.84 -19.88
N ALA A 181 -5.68 -8.38 -21.14
CA ALA A 181 -6.01 -9.22 -22.28
C ALA A 181 -4.98 -10.33 -22.51
N ALA A 182 -3.68 -10.03 -22.34
CA ALA A 182 -2.62 -11.02 -22.43
C ALA A 182 -2.76 -12.10 -21.33
N LEU A 183 -2.96 -11.68 -20.08
CA LEU A 183 -3.18 -12.61 -18.96
C LEU A 183 -4.44 -13.47 -19.15
N LEU A 184 -5.53 -12.87 -19.63
CA LEU A 184 -6.78 -13.59 -19.90
C LEU A 184 -6.60 -14.60 -21.03
N LYS A 185 -5.86 -14.24 -22.10
CA LYS A 185 -5.53 -15.15 -23.19
C LYS A 185 -4.74 -16.35 -22.68
N GLU A 186 -3.69 -16.11 -21.90
CA GLU A 186 -2.90 -17.19 -21.33
C GLU A 186 -3.71 -18.13 -20.43
N ALA A 187 -4.63 -17.57 -19.63
CA ALA A 187 -5.55 -18.38 -18.83
C ALA A 187 -6.42 -19.26 -19.73
N ARG A 188 -6.96 -18.72 -20.84
CA ARG A 188 -7.72 -19.48 -21.84
C ARG A 188 -6.89 -20.58 -22.51
N ASP A 189 -5.64 -20.29 -22.86
CA ASP A 189 -4.72 -21.27 -23.45
C ASP A 189 -4.44 -22.44 -22.47
N ARG A 190 -4.53 -22.20 -21.16
CA ARG A 190 -4.45 -23.21 -20.08
C ARG A 190 -5.80 -23.86 -19.73
N GLY A 191 -6.88 -23.55 -20.44
CA GLY A 191 -8.22 -24.09 -20.21
C GLY A 191 -9.07 -23.33 -19.18
N GLY A 192 -8.66 -22.13 -18.79
CA GLY A 192 -9.42 -21.20 -17.94
C GLY A 192 -10.21 -20.13 -18.73
N PRO A 193 -10.69 -19.06 -18.07
CA PRO A 193 -10.60 -18.80 -16.63
C PRO A 193 -11.17 -19.91 -15.76
N THR A 194 -10.58 -20.12 -14.58
CA THR A 194 -11.12 -21.08 -13.61
C THR A 194 -12.47 -20.57 -13.09
N VAL A 195 -13.52 -21.39 -13.22
CA VAL A 195 -14.85 -21.08 -12.69
C VAL A 195 -15.02 -21.82 -11.38
N TYR A 196 -15.18 -21.08 -10.30
CA TYR A 196 -15.45 -21.64 -8.98
C TYR A 196 -16.95 -21.71 -8.71
N THR A 197 -17.34 -22.65 -7.87
CA THR A 197 -18.60 -22.67 -7.14
C THR A 197 -18.33 -22.27 -5.70
N GLN A 198 -19.38 -21.96 -4.92
CA GLN A 198 -19.20 -21.66 -3.49
C GLN A 198 -18.44 -22.78 -2.73
N ALA A 199 -18.60 -24.03 -3.15
CA ALA A 199 -17.94 -25.20 -2.54
C ALA A 199 -16.47 -25.40 -2.97
N THR A 200 -16.08 -24.84 -4.11
CA THR A 200 -14.73 -25.03 -4.69
C THR A 200 -13.87 -23.76 -4.65
N LEU A 201 -14.45 -22.64 -4.23
CA LEU A 201 -13.77 -21.36 -4.06
C LEU A 201 -12.56 -21.50 -3.13
N PRO A 202 -11.40 -20.88 -3.45
CA PRO A 202 -10.24 -20.92 -2.57
C PRO A 202 -10.57 -20.31 -1.21
N SER A 203 -10.04 -20.90 -0.13
CA SER A 203 -10.30 -20.51 1.26
C SER A 203 -9.54 -19.24 1.67
N TRP A 204 -9.80 -18.15 0.94
CA TRP A 204 -9.17 -16.84 1.08
C TRP A 204 -10.01 -15.85 1.89
N SER A 205 -11.32 -16.08 2.06
CA SER A 205 -12.13 -15.26 2.96
C SER A 205 -11.51 -15.23 4.36
N GLY A 206 -11.27 -14.03 4.90
CA GLY A 206 -10.53 -13.88 6.16
C GLY A 206 -9.92 -12.50 6.38
N ARG A 207 -9.14 -12.42 7.45
CA ARG A 207 -8.39 -11.22 7.86
C ARG A 207 -6.93 -11.34 7.46
N TYR A 208 -6.39 -10.25 6.95
CA TYR A 208 -4.98 -10.16 6.58
C TYR A 208 -4.37 -8.88 7.12
N LEU A 209 -3.06 -8.94 7.38
CA LEU A 209 -2.21 -7.79 7.61
C LEU A 209 -1.25 -7.67 6.45
N ARG A 210 -1.33 -6.58 5.70
CA ARG A 210 -0.25 -6.24 4.79
C ARG A 210 0.99 -5.92 5.59
N GLN A 211 2.14 -6.48 5.21
CA GLN A 211 3.44 -6.17 5.79
C GLN A 211 3.67 -4.65 5.86
N ARG A 212 4.09 -4.18 7.04
CA ARG A 212 4.14 -2.74 7.37
C ARG A 212 5.55 -2.20 7.55
N ALA A 213 6.57 -3.07 7.51
CA ALA A 213 7.96 -2.66 7.61
C ALA A 213 8.24 -1.56 6.59
N LYS A 214 8.94 -0.49 7.02
CA LYS A 214 9.24 0.68 6.17
C LYS A 214 9.96 0.30 4.86
N THR A 215 10.69 -0.81 4.89
CA THR A 215 11.45 -1.36 3.76
C THR A 215 10.70 -2.43 2.97
N ALA A 216 9.44 -2.75 3.31
CA ALA A 216 8.71 -3.85 2.68
C ALA A 216 8.41 -3.60 1.19
N THR A 217 8.29 -2.33 0.79
CA THR A 217 8.02 -1.92 -0.58
C THR A 217 8.41 -0.46 -0.78
N TRP A 218 8.87 -0.09 -1.97
CA TRP A 218 9.26 1.29 -2.29
C TRP A 218 8.12 2.29 -2.08
N PHE A 219 6.87 1.85 -2.28
CA PHE A 219 5.70 2.73 -2.18
C PHE A 219 5.40 3.18 -0.74
N HIS A 220 6.06 2.60 0.27
CA HIS A 220 6.03 3.16 1.63
C HIS A 220 6.82 4.48 1.73
N GLY A 221 7.63 4.81 0.73
CA GLY A 221 8.30 6.11 0.63
C GLY A 221 9.50 6.27 1.54
N ALA A 222 10.01 5.21 2.16
CA ALA A 222 11.13 5.26 3.12
C ALA A 222 12.50 4.92 2.51
N ILE A 223 12.52 4.12 1.44
CA ILE A 223 13.74 3.48 0.92
C ILE A 223 14.30 4.12 -0.35
N LEU A 224 13.69 5.19 -0.84
CA LEU A 224 14.09 5.88 -2.07
C LEU A 224 14.17 7.39 -1.86
N GLN A 225 15.05 8.04 -2.60
CA GLN A 225 15.20 9.49 -2.65
C GLN A 225 14.03 10.12 -3.40
N VAL A 226 13.68 11.37 -3.06
CA VAL A 226 12.67 12.15 -3.79
C VAL A 226 12.98 12.26 -5.30
N PRO A 227 14.22 12.52 -5.76
CA PRO A 227 14.57 12.48 -7.19
C PRO A 227 14.25 11.16 -7.91
N THR A 228 14.45 10.02 -7.26
CA THR A 228 14.07 8.72 -7.85
C THR A 228 12.56 8.62 -8.03
N TYR A 229 11.80 9.10 -7.05
CA TYR A 229 10.34 9.22 -7.16
C TYR A 229 9.92 10.16 -8.31
N LEU A 230 10.59 11.32 -8.46
CA LEU A 230 10.34 12.27 -9.56
C LEU A 230 10.64 11.69 -10.94
N SER A 231 11.62 10.78 -11.05
CA SER A 231 11.96 10.12 -12.32
C SER A 231 10.86 9.20 -12.87
N LEU A 232 9.84 8.92 -12.06
CA LEU A 232 8.66 8.13 -12.44
C LEU A 232 7.56 9.00 -13.06
N LEU A 233 7.64 10.32 -12.88
CA LEU A 233 6.53 11.25 -13.14
C LEU A 233 6.75 12.09 -14.38
N THR A 234 5.65 12.43 -15.07
CA THR A 234 5.66 13.43 -16.14
C THR A 234 5.96 14.84 -15.57
N PRO A 235 6.40 15.82 -16.38
CA PRO A 235 6.78 17.14 -15.88
C PRO A 235 5.71 17.87 -15.06
N GLU A 236 4.43 17.70 -15.42
CA GLU A 236 3.32 18.27 -14.65
C GLU A 236 3.19 17.62 -13.28
N TYR A 237 3.30 16.29 -13.21
CA TYR A 237 3.20 15.55 -11.95
C TYR A 237 4.45 15.66 -11.08
N GLN A 238 5.63 15.89 -11.68
CA GLN A 238 6.83 16.31 -10.95
C GLN A 238 6.57 17.61 -10.19
N LYS A 239 6.02 18.63 -10.87
CA LYS A 239 5.68 19.92 -10.25
C LYS A 239 4.71 19.73 -9.08
N ARG A 240 3.66 18.92 -9.24
CA ARG A 240 2.68 18.62 -8.19
C ARG A 240 3.31 17.88 -7.01
N PHE A 241 4.20 16.93 -7.28
CA PHE A 241 4.90 16.21 -6.22
C PHE A 241 5.87 17.11 -5.45
N VAL A 242 6.61 18.01 -6.11
CA VAL A 242 7.45 18.99 -5.43
C VAL A 242 6.62 19.99 -4.62
N GLN A 243 5.49 20.45 -5.15
CA GLN A 243 4.52 21.28 -4.41
C GLN A 243 4.09 20.56 -3.11
N GLN A 244 3.69 19.29 -3.20
CA GLN A 244 3.34 18.47 -2.03
C GLN A 244 4.51 18.38 -1.04
N MET A 245 5.71 18.01 -1.50
CA MET A 245 6.88 17.86 -0.63
C MET A 245 7.26 19.18 0.05
N TYR A 246 7.17 20.32 -0.65
CA TYR A 246 7.45 21.63 -0.08
C TYR A 246 6.45 21.97 1.03
N HIS A 247 5.16 21.74 0.81
CA HIS A 247 4.15 22.04 1.82
C HIS A 247 4.12 21.02 2.97
N TYR A 248 4.59 19.79 2.77
CA TYR A 248 4.79 18.85 3.87
C TYR A 248 6.00 19.22 4.73
N SER A 249 7.04 19.78 4.10
CA SER A 249 8.31 20.09 4.74
C SER A 249 8.50 21.60 4.94
N GLY A 250 9.02 22.33 3.95
CA GLY A 250 9.35 23.75 4.04
C GLY A 250 8.30 24.64 4.72
N SER A 251 7.01 24.50 4.39
CA SER A 251 5.95 25.38 4.94
C SER A 251 5.06 24.79 6.03
N ASN A 252 5.24 23.51 6.41
CA ASN A 252 4.39 22.81 7.39
C ASN A 252 2.86 23.01 7.19
N ALA A 253 2.41 22.89 5.95
CA ALA A 253 1.03 23.13 5.54
C ALA A 253 0.41 21.89 4.90
N ALA A 254 0.69 20.69 5.43
CA ALA A 254 0.17 19.44 4.86
C ALA A 254 -1.38 19.44 4.78
N GLN A 255 -1.89 19.06 3.61
CA GLN A 255 -3.33 18.95 3.32
C GLN A 255 -3.70 17.48 3.11
N TRP A 256 -3.68 16.70 4.19
CA TRP A 256 -4.01 15.28 4.14
C TRP A 256 -5.53 15.08 4.05
N PRO A 257 -6.05 14.37 3.02
CA PRO A 257 -7.50 14.18 2.87
C PRO A 257 -8.17 13.55 4.10
N GLY A 258 -7.51 12.58 4.73
CA GLY A 258 -7.99 11.92 5.94
C GLY A 258 -8.19 12.86 7.13
N SER A 259 -7.44 13.95 7.22
CA SER A 259 -7.63 14.97 8.28
C SER A 259 -8.97 15.69 8.16
N TYR A 260 -9.55 15.77 6.95
CA TYR A 260 -10.80 16.47 6.69
C TYR A 260 -11.97 15.52 6.41
N CYS A 261 -11.77 14.21 6.63
CA CYS A 261 -12.71 13.15 6.22
C CYS A 261 -13.04 13.13 4.73
N TRP A 262 -12.20 13.76 3.90
CA TRP A 262 -12.30 13.67 2.45
C TRP A 262 -12.03 12.22 1.99
N PRO A 263 -12.41 11.88 0.75
CA PRO A 263 -11.98 10.63 0.13
C PRO A 263 -10.46 10.48 0.21
N GLU A 264 -9.99 9.28 0.54
CA GLU A 264 -8.55 9.04 0.70
C GLU A 264 -7.86 8.71 -0.65
N GLY A 265 -8.65 8.43 -1.69
CA GLY A 265 -8.18 8.03 -3.02
C GLY A 265 -7.71 6.57 -3.11
N PHE A 266 -7.74 6.03 -4.32
CA PHE A 266 -7.39 4.64 -4.62
C PHE A 266 -6.02 4.22 -4.05
N MET A 267 -4.99 5.06 -4.22
CA MET A 267 -3.62 4.73 -3.80
C MET A 267 -3.45 4.61 -2.28
N ARG A 268 -4.41 5.09 -1.46
CA ARG A 268 -4.36 4.92 0.01
C ARG A 268 -4.35 3.45 0.43
N ARG A 269 -4.93 2.55 -0.38
CA ARG A 269 -4.91 1.09 -0.17
C ARG A 269 -3.49 0.55 -0.01
N PHE A 270 -2.49 1.23 -0.57
CA PHE A 270 -1.10 0.81 -0.63
C PHE A 270 -0.15 1.64 0.24
N ALA A 271 -0.60 2.75 0.86
CA ALA A 271 0.25 3.62 1.68
C ALA A 271 0.68 2.92 2.98
N GLN A 272 1.85 3.22 3.55
CA GLN A 272 2.36 2.52 4.76
C GLN A 272 1.36 2.56 5.94
N TYR A 273 0.82 3.74 6.22
CA TYR A 273 -0.08 4.03 7.34
C TYR A 273 -1.57 4.00 6.98
N GLY A 274 -1.94 3.40 5.84
CA GLY A 274 -3.32 3.28 5.39
C GLY A 274 -3.61 1.89 4.83
N GLY A 275 -4.85 1.42 5.00
CA GLY A 275 -5.32 0.20 4.33
C GLY A 275 -4.59 -1.11 4.69
N ALA A 276 -3.76 -1.13 5.74
CA ALA A 276 -2.91 -2.30 6.03
C ALA A 276 -3.68 -3.50 6.59
N ARG A 277 -4.83 -3.27 7.24
CA ARG A 277 -5.73 -4.33 7.68
C ARG A 277 -6.75 -4.59 6.57
N VAL A 278 -6.80 -5.82 6.08
CA VAL A 278 -7.61 -6.22 4.94
C VAL A 278 -8.59 -7.32 5.38
N SER A 279 -9.83 -7.20 4.95
CA SER A 279 -10.84 -8.26 4.97
C SER A 279 -11.12 -8.67 3.55
N LEU A 280 -11.04 -9.96 3.28
CA LEU A 280 -11.58 -10.52 2.05
C LEU A 280 -12.87 -11.28 2.37
N VAL A 281 -13.92 -10.97 1.64
CA VAL A 281 -15.17 -11.73 1.61
C VAL A 281 -15.46 -12.09 0.17
N MET A 282 -15.62 -13.38 -0.10
CA MET A 282 -15.64 -13.87 -1.47
C MET A 282 -16.86 -14.75 -1.74
N THR A 283 -17.52 -14.47 -2.86
CA THR A 283 -18.40 -15.40 -3.58
C THR A 283 -17.75 -15.72 -4.93
N PRO A 284 -18.28 -16.69 -5.71
CA PRO A 284 -17.78 -16.94 -7.05
C PRO A 284 -17.87 -15.74 -8.00
N GLU A 285 -18.85 -14.87 -7.82
CA GLU A 285 -19.16 -13.74 -8.71
C GLU A 285 -18.65 -12.39 -8.21
N LEU A 286 -18.44 -12.24 -6.89
CA LEU A 286 -18.05 -10.97 -6.27
C LEU A 286 -17.06 -11.19 -5.12
N ILE A 287 -16.00 -10.38 -5.11
CA ILE A 287 -15.09 -10.29 -3.98
C ILE A 287 -15.14 -8.87 -3.42
N LEU A 288 -15.26 -8.77 -2.09
CA LEU A 288 -15.11 -7.54 -1.34
C LEU A 288 -13.72 -7.49 -0.71
N ASP A 289 -12.93 -6.51 -1.12
CA ASP A 289 -11.70 -6.08 -0.43
C ASP A 289 -12.07 -4.89 0.47
N ILE A 290 -12.16 -5.14 1.77
CA ILE A 290 -12.54 -4.16 2.78
C ILE A 290 -11.31 -3.81 3.62
N ARG A 291 -10.99 -2.53 3.71
CA ARG A 291 -9.81 -2.03 4.45
C ARG A 291 -10.19 -0.87 5.35
N ASN A 292 -9.34 -0.58 6.34
CA ASN A 292 -9.45 0.65 7.15
C ASN A 292 -8.27 1.59 6.91
N ALA A 293 -8.58 2.88 6.75
CA ALA A 293 -7.65 4.00 6.77
C ALA A 293 -8.23 5.10 7.69
N ALA A 294 -8.43 6.34 7.23
CA ALA A 294 -9.24 7.33 7.98
C ALA A 294 -10.74 6.95 8.04
N LYS A 295 -11.17 6.04 7.16
CA LYS A 295 -12.51 5.45 7.10
C LYS A 295 -12.43 4.05 6.51
N THR A 296 -13.56 3.36 6.49
CA THR A 296 -13.70 2.08 5.79
C THR A 296 -13.60 2.31 4.28
N LEU A 297 -12.73 1.53 3.63
CA LEU A 297 -12.54 1.51 2.18
C LEU A 297 -13.08 0.18 1.66
N ILE A 298 -13.87 0.21 0.59
CA ILE A 298 -14.43 -1.01 -0.03
C ILE A 298 -14.09 -0.98 -1.51
N THR A 299 -13.50 -2.05 -2.01
CA THR A 299 -13.37 -2.33 -3.43
C THR A 299 -14.16 -3.58 -3.77
N GLN A 300 -15.02 -3.46 -4.77
CA GLN A 300 -15.80 -4.56 -5.34
C GLN A 300 -15.08 -5.09 -6.57
N ILE A 301 -14.79 -6.39 -6.58
CA ILE A 301 -14.16 -7.09 -7.71
C ILE A 301 -15.20 -8.01 -8.31
N HIS A 302 -15.70 -7.64 -9.50
CA HIS A 302 -16.72 -8.41 -10.20
C HIS A 302 -16.08 -9.49 -11.08
N ILE A 303 -16.30 -10.75 -10.74
CA ILE A 303 -15.67 -11.88 -11.43
C ILE A 303 -16.43 -12.18 -12.74
N GLY A 304 -15.67 -12.34 -13.83
CA GLY A 304 -16.20 -12.68 -15.15
C GLY A 304 -16.98 -11.57 -15.85
N ARG A 305 -16.96 -10.35 -15.31
CA ARG A 305 -17.53 -9.16 -15.97
C ARG A 305 -16.52 -8.55 -16.94
N GLU A 306 -17.05 -7.83 -17.93
CA GLU A 306 -16.28 -7.07 -18.91
C GLU A 306 -16.62 -5.59 -18.78
N PHE A 307 -15.65 -4.72 -19.04
CA PHE A 307 -15.87 -3.28 -19.07
C PHE A 307 -16.54 -2.85 -20.38
N ASN A 308 -17.37 -1.81 -20.31
CA ASN A 308 -17.63 -0.96 -21.47
C ASN A 308 -16.38 -0.10 -21.71
N GLU A 309 -15.79 -0.22 -22.90
CA GLU A 309 -14.56 0.48 -23.30
C GLU A 309 -14.80 1.78 -24.10
N GLU A 310 -16.06 2.21 -24.28
CA GLU A 310 -16.38 3.53 -24.81
C GLU A 310 -15.92 4.65 -23.84
N GLY A 311 -16.08 5.92 -24.18
CA GLY A 311 -15.79 7.02 -23.24
C GLY A 311 -14.30 7.25 -22.98
N VAL A 312 -13.97 7.81 -21.80
CA VAL A 312 -12.59 8.24 -21.48
C VAL A 312 -11.72 7.09 -21.00
N VAL A 313 -12.29 6.18 -20.21
CA VAL A 313 -11.63 4.99 -19.65
C VAL A 313 -12.62 3.82 -19.57
N PRO A 314 -12.14 2.55 -19.58
CA PRO A 314 -13.00 1.38 -19.38
C PRO A 314 -13.74 1.43 -18.04
N ARG A 315 -15.01 0.99 -18.01
CA ARG A 315 -15.90 1.15 -16.84
C ARG A 315 -17.05 0.14 -16.84
N LEU A 316 -17.65 -0.11 -15.68
CA LEU A 316 -18.86 -0.94 -15.55
C LEU A 316 -20.14 -0.09 -15.56
N GLY A 317 -20.08 1.08 -14.92
CA GLY A 317 -21.18 2.01 -14.75
C GLY A 317 -21.11 3.22 -15.69
N PRO A 318 -21.67 4.36 -15.27
CA PRO A 318 -21.61 5.61 -16.02
C PRO A 318 -20.17 6.11 -16.24
N ASP A 319 -19.98 6.99 -17.23
CA ASP A 319 -18.71 7.69 -17.51
C ASP A 319 -18.43 8.81 -16.48
N VAL A 320 -18.40 8.43 -15.20
CA VAL A 320 -18.11 9.29 -14.06
C VAL A 320 -17.11 8.56 -13.15
N PRO A 321 -15.93 9.15 -12.87
CA PRO A 321 -14.92 8.55 -12.02
C PRO A 321 -15.43 8.21 -10.61
N GLN A 322 -14.96 7.09 -10.07
CA GLN A 322 -15.27 6.59 -8.73
C GLN A 322 -14.02 6.64 -7.84
N TRP A 323 -14.17 6.97 -6.56
CA TRP A 323 -13.04 7.14 -5.62
C TRP A 323 -12.05 5.96 -5.55
N PHE A 324 -12.54 4.74 -5.74
CA PHE A 324 -11.75 3.51 -5.78
C PHE A 324 -11.83 2.80 -7.14
N GLY A 325 -12.41 3.45 -8.14
CA GLY A 325 -12.69 2.86 -9.44
C GLY A 325 -13.71 1.73 -9.40
N GLU A 326 -13.78 1.04 -10.52
CA GLU A 326 -14.58 -0.16 -10.75
C GLU A 326 -13.61 -1.28 -11.12
N THR A 327 -13.82 -2.48 -10.58
CA THR A 327 -12.87 -3.59 -10.77
C THR A 327 -13.57 -4.83 -11.32
N ILE A 328 -13.00 -5.37 -12.40
CA ILE A 328 -13.35 -6.70 -12.92
C ILE A 328 -12.20 -7.67 -12.64
N GLY A 329 -12.48 -8.97 -12.67
CA GLY A 329 -11.42 -9.97 -12.48
C GLY A 329 -11.78 -11.35 -13.00
N PHE A 330 -10.76 -12.20 -13.10
CA PHE A 330 -10.90 -13.61 -13.43
C PHE A 330 -9.89 -14.44 -12.65
N TRP A 331 -10.20 -15.72 -12.45
CA TRP A 331 -9.31 -16.69 -11.84
C TRP A 331 -8.50 -17.43 -12.90
N ASP A 332 -7.25 -17.70 -12.59
CA ASP A 332 -6.38 -18.56 -13.38
C ASP A 332 -5.65 -19.51 -12.44
N GLY A 333 -6.23 -20.69 -12.27
CA GLY A 333 -6.01 -21.51 -11.10
C GLY A 333 -6.42 -20.76 -9.84
N GLU A 334 -5.58 -20.82 -8.80
CA GLU A 334 -5.80 -20.07 -7.56
C GLU A 334 -5.32 -18.61 -7.63
N ALA A 335 -4.75 -18.14 -8.75
CA ALA A 335 -4.37 -16.73 -8.88
C ALA A 335 -5.59 -15.89 -9.32
N LEU A 336 -5.84 -14.78 -8.65
CA LEU A 336 -6.86 -13.80 -9.06
C LEU A 336 -6.17 -12.66 -9.81
N ILE A 337 -6.58 -12.43 -11.05
CA ILE A 337 -6.16 -11.27 -11.85
C ILE A 337 -7.31 -10.28 -11.90
N THR A 338 -7.04 -9.02 -11.57
CA THR A 338 -8.03 -7.95 -11.61
C THR A 338 -7.57 -6.79 -12.48
N TRP A 339 -8.54 -6.08 -13.05
CA TRP A 339 -8.35 -4.80 -13.72
C TRP A 339 -9.27 -3.76 -13.09
N THR A 340 -8.69 -2.73 -12.50
CA THR A 340 -9.40 -1.56 -11.98
C THR A 340 -9.25 -0.37 -12.94
N SER A 341 -10.36 0.30 -13.21
CA SER A 341 -10.43 1.50 -14.06
C SER A 341 -11.49 2.47 -13.53
N ASN A 342 -11.74 3.58 -14.24
CA ASN A 342 -12.70 4.61 -13.86
C ASN A 342 -12.43 5.21 -12.47
N ILE A 343 -11.14 5.41 -12.15
CA ILE A 343 -10.66 5.90 -10.84
C ILE A 343 -10.72 7.44 -10.82
N GLN A 344 -11.22 8.03 -9.74
CA GLN A 344 -11.10 9.47 -9.48
C GLN A 344 -9.65 9.81 -9.10
N GLY A 345 -9.01 10.62 -9.94
CA GLY A 345 -7.69 11.18 -9.74
C GLY A 345 -7.62 11.97 -8.43
N TRP A 346 -6.54 11.76 -7.68
CA TRP A 346 -6.42 12.26 -6.32
C TRP A 346 -4.96 12.42 -5.87
N ILE A 347 -4.78 12.84 -4.62
CA ILE A 347 -3.51 12.87 -3.90
C ILE A 347 -3.28 11.59 -3.09
N SER A 348 -2.02 11.24 -2.84
CA SER A 348 -1.63 10.19 -1.89
C SER A 348 -0.69 10.74 -0.81
N HIS A 349 -0.79 10.21 0.41
CA HIS A 349 0.11 10.55 1.52
C HIS A 349 1.56 10.20 1.16
N GLY A 350 2.40 11.23 0.99
CA GLY A 350 3.83 11.07 0.74
C GLY A 350 4.13 10.37 -0.59
N GLY A 351 3.12 10.25 -1.45
CA GLY A 351 3.19 9.64 -2.76
C GLY A 351 2.67 10.60 -3.83
N PHE A 352 2.84 10.21 -5.10
CA PHE A 352 2.41 11.03 -6.22
C PHE A 352 0.89 11.25 -6.21
N GLU A 353 0.48 12.38 -6.80
CA GLU A 353 -0.87 12.52 -7.32
C GLU A 353 -1.05 11.62 -8.56
N PHE A 354 -2.28 11.23 -8.86
CA PHE A 354 -2.62 10.41 -10.02
C PHE A 354 -3.85 10.99 -10.73
N SER A 355 -3.99 10.68 -12.02
CA SER A 355 -5.05 11.20 -12.89
C SER A 355 -6.32 10.35 -12.86
N ASN A 356 -7.37 10.83 -13.52
CA ASN A 356 -8.57 10.03 -13.79
C ASN A 356 -8.32 8.87 -14.77
N LYS A 357 -7.13 8.82 -15.41
CA LYS A 357 -6.70 7.74 -16.31
C LYS A 357 -5.87 6.68 -15.61
N LEU A 358 -5.67 6.78 -14.29
CA LEU A 358 -5.06 5.70 -13.53
C LEU A 358 -5.90 4.42 -13.70
N GLN A 359 -5.21 3.34 -14.03
CA GLN A 359 -5.73 1.98 -14.07
C GLN A 359 -4.74 1.06 -13.35
N SER A 360 -5.24 0.00 -12.74
CA SER A 360 -4.38 -1.01 -12.11
C SER A 360 -4.68 -2.40 -12.65
N ILE A 361 -3.62 -3.20 -12.85
CA ILE A 361 -3.69 -4.65 -12.93
C ILE A 361 -3.18 -5.19 -11.61
N GLU A 362 -4.00 -5.93 -10.89
CA GLU A 362 -3.59 -6.55 -9.63
C GLU A 362 -3.63 -8.07 -9.76
N ILE A 363 -2.53 -8.70 -9.36
CA ILE A 363 -2.32 -10.14 -9.40
C ILE A 363 -2.16 -10.61 -7.96
N TYR A 364 -3.15 -11.36 -7.48
CA TYR A 364 -3.15 -11.97 -6.16
C TYR A 364 -2.76 -13.43 -6.29
N THR A 365 -1.67 -13.82 -5.64
CA THR A 365 -1.14 -15.20 -5.66
C THR A 365 -1.13 -15.75 -4.24
N PRO A 366 -1.65 -16.97 -4.00
CA PRO A 366 -1.65 -17.55 -2.66
C PRO A 366 -0.22 -17.84 -2.20
N ARG A 367 0.08 -17.52 -0.94
CA ARG A 367 1.30 -17.97 -0.27
C ARG A 367 0.94 -19.13 0.64
N LYS A 368 1.58 -20.28 0.44
CA LYS A 368 1.37 -21.49 1.23
C LYS A 368 2.67 -21.86 1.97
N ASP A 369 2.54 -22.45 3.15
CA ASP A 369 3.68 -23.04 3.84
C ASP A 369 4.09 -24.40 3.23
N ALA A 370 5.08 -25.07 3.84
CA ALA A 370 5.56 -26.39 3.40
C ALA A 370 4.48 -27.49 3.46
N GLY A 371 3.45 -27.32 4.30
CA GLY A 371 2.31 -28.23 4.40
C GLY A 371 1.18 -27.91 3.42
N GLY A 372 1.33 -26.87 2.58
CA GLY A 372 0.29 -26.42 1.65
C GLY A 372 -0.81 -25.57 2.29
N GLN A 373 -0.68 -25.18 3.56
CA GLN A 373 -1.65 -24.32 4.23
C GLN A 373 -1.46 -22.87 3.79
N LEU A 374 -2.56 -22.17 3.50
CA LEU A 374 -2.55 -20.75 3.12
C LEU A 374 -2.09 -19.88 4.31
N VAL A 375 -0.92 -19.27 4.17
CA VAL A 375 -0.33 -18.34 5.15
C VAL A 375 -0.46 -16.88 4.75
N GLY A 376 -0.93 -16.59 3.53
CA GLY A 376 -1.11 -15.22 3.07
C GLY A 376 -1.36 -15.12 1.57
N ILE A 377 -1.33 -13.90 1.07
CA ILE A 377 -1.49 -13.57 -0.35
C ILE A 377 -0.37 -12.61 -0.75
N LYS A 378 0.33 -12.91 -1.84
CA LYS A 378 1.21 -11.95 -2.51
C LYS A 378 0.35 -11.11 -3.45
N GLN A 379 0.40 -9.80 -3.30
CA GLN A 379 -0.30 -8.84 -4.15
C GLN A 379 0.75 -8.10 -4.99
N GLU A 380 0.73 -8.34 -6.30
CA GLU A 380 1.50 -7.60 -7.28
C GLU A 380 0.57 -6.65 -8.01
N VAL A 381 0.91 -5.37 -8.06
CA VAL A 381 0.09 -4.31 -8.66
C VAL A 381 0.92 -3.62 -9.73
N VAL A 382 0.37 -3.52 -10.94
CA VAL A 382 0.94 -2.73 -12.03
C VAL A 382 0.02 -1.56 -12.32
N LEU A 383 0.56 -0.35 -12.23
CA LEU A 383 -0.15 0.90 -12.37
C LEU A 383 0.14 1.51 -13.74
N TYR A 384 -0.91 1.93 -14.42
CA TYR A 384 -0.86 2.61 -15.70
C TYR A 384 -1.54 3.96 -15.54
N ASP A 385 -0.82 5.04 -15.79
CA ASP A 385 -1.36 6.40 -15.82
C ASP A 385 -0.60 7.22 -16.86
N PRO A 386 -1.13 7.35 -18.08
CA PRO A 386 -0.42 8.04 -19.16
C PRO A 386 -0.30 9.56 -18.96
N GLU A 387 -0.99 10.13 -17.97
CA GLU A 387 -0.85 11.54 -17.62
C GLU A 387 0.18 11.74 -16.50
N ALA A 388 0.19 10.85 -15.51
CA ALA A 388 1.04 10.97 -14.33
C ALA A 388 2.42 10.33 -14.51
N PHE A 389 2.52 9.18 -15.18
CA PHE A 389 3.73 8.38 -15.22
C PHE A 389 4.44 8.43 -16.58
N VAL A 390 5.77 8.33 -16.54
CA VAL A 390 6.57 8.13 -17.77
C VAL A 390 6.68 6.66 -18.17
N ASP A 391 6.55 5.73 -17.22
CA ASP A 391 6.55 4.28 -17.41
C ASP A 391 5.49 3.64 -16.48
N PRO A 392 4.90 2.48 -16.82
CA PRO A 392 4.07 1.74 -15.88
C PRO A 392 4.85 1.35 -14.61
N LEU A 393 4.21 1.46 -13.45
CA LEU A 393 4.87 1.25 -12.15
C LEU A 393 4.41 -0.06 -11.52
N ARG A 394 5.30 -0.73 -10.78
CA ARG A 394 5.03 -2.00 -10.12
C ARG A 394 5.19 -1.87 -8.62
N ILE A 395 4.19 -2.36 -7.88
CA ILE A 395 4.23 -2.46 -6.41
C ILE A 395 4.01 -3.92 -6.04
N VAL A 396 4.92 -4.51 -5.27
CA VAL A 396 4.76 -5.86 -4.72
C VAL A 396 4.62 -5.77 -3.20
N GLN A 397 3.61 -6.43 -2.66
CA GLN A 397 3.29 -6.45 -1.23
C GLN A 397 2.83 -7.84 -0.80
N ASN A 398 2.99 -8.15 0.47
CA ASN A 398 2.51 -9.39 1.07
C ASN A 398 1.42 -9.10 2.10
N LEU A 399 0.34 -9.85 2.03
CA LEU A 399 -0.76 -9.89 2.96
C LEU A 399 -0.62 -11.16 3.81
N ASP A 400 -0.17 -11.03 5.05
CA ASP A 400 -0.04 -12.16 5.97
C ASP A 400 -1.42 -12.50 6.53
N ARG A 401 -1.81 -13.78 6.48
CA ARG A 401 -3.10 -14.23 7.01
C ARG A 401 -3.09 -14.14 8.54
N LEU A 402 -4.12 -13.53 9.10
CA LEU A 402 -4.29 -13.41 10.55
C LEU A 402 -5.29 -14.44 11.07
N SER A 403 -6.46 -14.49 10.45
CA SER A 403 -7.58 -15.30 10.94
C SER A 403 -8.61 -15.56 9.83
N GLY A 404 -9.62 -16.37 10.16
CA GLY A 404 -10.76 -16.64 9.30
C GLY A 404 -11.76 -15.47 9.20
N PRO A 405 -12.85 -15.64 8.45
CA PRO A 405 -13.82 -14.57 8.18
C PRO A 405 -14.75 -14.23 9.35
N ASN A 406 -14.79 -15.07 10.40
CA ASN A 406 -15.73 -14.92 11.52
C ASN A 406 -15.32 -13.83 12.53
N GLU A 407 -14.10 -13.29 12.43
CA GLU A 407 -13.69 -12.17 13.26
C GLU A 407 -14.43 -10.89 12.84
N PRO A 408 -15.01 -10.10 13.76
CA PRO A 408 -15.67 -8.84 13.42
C PRO A 408 -14.75 -7.85 12.70
N PHE A 409 -15.27 -7.16 11.68
CA PHE A 409 -14.58 -6.01 11.08
C PHE A 409 -15.00 -4.74 11.82
N PRO A 410 -14.07 -3.99 12.42
CA PRO A 410 -14.42 -2.68 12.96
C PRO A 410 -14.65 -1.73 11.78
N ILE A 411 -15.92 -1.39 11.52
CA ILE A 411 -16.26 -0.33 10.56
C ILE A 411 -15.78 1.00 11.14
N MET A 412 -14.99 1.73 10.36
CA MET A 412 -14.56 3.07 10.69
C MET A 412 -15.35 4.11 9.91
N GLU A 413 -15.99 5.02 10.65
CA GLU A 413 -16.67 6.21 10.13
C GLU A 413 -15.81 7.44 10.46
N CYS A 414 -15.65 8.35 9.49
CA CYS A 414 -14.87 9.56 9.70
C CYS A 414 -15.80 10.72 9.99
N ILE A 415 -15.69 11.29 11.19
CA ILE A 415 -16.47 12.46 11.59
C ILE A 415 -15.60 13.71 11.42
N PRO A 416 -16.01 14.68 10.58
CA PRO A 416 -15.19 15.86 10.32
C PRO A 416 -15.11 16.73 11.57
N GLN A 417 -13.91 16.80 12.15
CA GLN A 417 -13.59 17.65 13.30
C GLN A 417 -12.42 18.60 13.04
N SER A 418 -11.73 18.44 11.91
CA SER A 418 -10.67 19.34 11.49
C SER A 418 -10.97 19.91 10.11
N PHE A 419 -10.57 21.16 9.89
CA PHE A 419 -10.83 21.91 8.66
C PHE A 419 -9.60 22.72 8.25
N PRO A 420 -9.42 23.01 6.96
CA PRO A 420 -8.28 23.78 6.43
C PRO A 420 -8.45 25.30 6.66
N VAL A 421 -8.48 25.73 7.93
CA VAL A 421 -8.62 27.14 8.28
C VAL A 421 -7.31 27.87 8.01
N ASN A 422 -7.37 28.93 7.20
CA ASN A 422 -6.20 29.71 6.78
C ASN A 422 -5.07 28.84 6.20
N GLY A 423 -5.43 27.76 5.50
CA GLY A 423 -4.46 26.86 4.88
C GLY A 423 -3.76 25.90 5.84
N HIS A 424 -4.22 25.75 7.08
CA HIS A 424 -3.72 24.76 8.03
C HIS A 424 -4.83 23.87 8.57
N THR A 425 -4.53 22.58 8.76
CA THR A 425 -5.41 21.66 9.47
C THR A 425 -5.65 22.14 10.89
N THR A 426 -6.86 22.58 11.17
CA THR A 426 -7.24 23.15 12.46
C THR A 426 -8.38 22.33 13.07
N PRO A 427 -8.19 21.72 14.26
CA PRO A 427 -9.26 21.04 14.96
C PRO A 427 -10.27 22.05 15.52
N MET A 428 -11.55 21.70 15.45
CA MET A 428 -12.65 22.51 15.97
C MET A 428 -13.25 21.87 17.21
N SER A 429 -13.58 22.70 18.20
CA SER A 429 -14.29 22.24 19.40
C SER A 429 -15.80 22.12 19.16
N PRO A 430 -16.51 21.20 19.83
CA PRO A 430 -17.97 21.17 19.80
C PRO A 430 -18.59 22.54 20.13
N GLY A 431 -19.52 23.00 19.29
CA GLY A 431 -20.21 24.29 19.45
C GLY A 431 -19.47 25.50 18.86
N GLN A 432 -18.23 25.35 18.38
CA GLN A 432 -17.51 26.41 17.70
C GLN A 432 -18.15 26.73 16.34
N THR A 433 -18.21 28.03 16.00
CA THR A 433 -18.63 28.50 14.68
C THR A 433 -17.43 29.10 13.95
N PHE A 434 -17.36 28.90 12.63
CA PHE A 434 -16.32 29.45 11.78
C PHE A 434 -16.82 29.58 10.34
N GLN A 435 -16.15 30.40 9.53
CA GLN A 435 -16.42 30.48 8.10
C GLN A 435 -15.67 29.37 7.36
N TYR A 436 -16.39 28.57 6.58
CA TYR A 436 -15.83 27.47 5.80
C TYR A 436 -16.15 27.66 4.33
N THR A 437 -15.13 27.57 3.47
CA THR A 437 -15.33 27.47 2.03
C THR A 437 -15.41 26.00 1.67
N VAL A 438 -16.54 25.58 1.10
CA VAL A 438 -16.69 24.21 0.59
C VAL A 438 -15.71 24.03 -0.58
N PRO A 439 -14.82 23.02 -0.53
CA PRO A 439 -13.87 22.76 -1.61
C PRO A 439 -14.58 22.21 -2.85
N ASP A 440 -13.99 22.46 -4.02
CA ASP A 440 -14.26 21.62 -5.19
C ASP A 440 -13.62 20.24 -4.95
N ILE A 441 -14.43 19.33 -4.42
CA ILE A 441 -13.95 18.02 -3.98
C ILE A 441 -13.54 17.13 -5.16
N PHE A 442 -14.01 17.38 -6.38
CA PHE A 442 -13.67 16.57 -7.55
C PHE A 442 -12.40 17.05 -8.26
N GLY A 443 -11.92 18.25 -7.90
CA GLY A 443 -10.66 18.83 -8.40
C GLY A 443 -9.44 18.49 -7.53
N ARG A 444 -8.55 19.47 -7.35
CA ARG A 444 -7.36 19.40 -6.49
C ARG A 444 -7.48 20.34 -5.29
N PRO A 445 -8.40 20.08 -4.33
CA PRO A 445 -8.69 21.04 -3.26
C PRO A 445 -7.48 21.33 -2.36
N TRP A 446 -6.58 20.36 -2.14
CA TRP A 446 -5.32 20.58 -1.41
C TRP A 446 -4.45 21.65 -2.09
N ALA A 447 -4.31 21.58 -3.41
CA ALA A 447 -3.49 22.50 -4.18
C ALA A 447 -4.12 23.89 -4.21
N GLN A 448 -5.44 23.98 -4.38
CA GLN A 448 -6.16 25.26 -4.29
C GLN A 448 -5.95 25.93 -2.91
N ILE A 449 -5.86 25.16 -1.84
CA ILE A 449 -5.56 25.67 -0.49
C ILE A 449 -4.12 26.17 -0.41
N TRP A 450 -3.14 25.40 -0.88
CA TRP A 450 -1.74 25.85 -0.93
C TRP A 450 -1.56 27.12 -1.76
N GLU A 451 -2.13 27.14 -2.95
CA GLU A 451 -2.05 28.27 -3.87
C GLU A 451 -2.65 29.54 -3.26
N ARG A 452 -3.77 29.41 -2.54
CA ARG A 452 -4.46 30.53 -1.91
C ARG A 452 -3.71 31.10 -0.70
N TYR A 453 -3.15 30.23 0.14
CA TYR A 453 -2.64 30.65 1.46
C TYR A 453 -1.11 30.67 1.56
N HIS A 454 -0.40 29.85 0.79
CA HIS A 454 1.02 29.57 0.96
C HIS A 454 1.90 29.94 -0.24
N GLU A 455 1.33 30.09 -1.43
CA GLU A 455 2.11 30.35 -2.67
C GLU A 455 1.99 31.78 -3.21
N LYS A 456 1.43 32.71 -2.43
CA LYS A 456 1.28 34.11 -2.85
C LYS A 456 2.64 34.72 -3.19
N GLY A 457 2.81 35.16 -4.43
CA GLY A 457 4.04 35.81 -4.92
C GLY A 457 5.10 34.83 -5.47
N MET A 458 4.83 33.52 -5.45
CA MET A 458 5.66 32.53 -6.13
C MET A 458 5.46 32.57 -7.64
N ALA A 459 6.50 32.23 -8.41
CA ALA A 459 6.49 32.26 -9.87
C ALA A 459 5.89 30.97 -10.46
N ARG A 460 4.63 30.68 -10.10
CA ARG A 460 3.90 29.53 -10.64
C ARG A 460 3.89 29.60 -12.17
N PRO A 461 4.34 28.55 -12.88
CA PRO A 461 4.23 28.48 -14.32
C PRO A 461 2.76 28.61 -14.73
N LYS A 462 2.48 29.42 -15.78
CA LYS A 462 1.13 29.45 -16.36
C LYS A 462 0.75 28.02 -16.74
N GLU A 463 -0.44 27.60 -16.32
CA GLU A 463 -1.00 26.32 -16.75
C GLU A 463 -1.04 26.32 -18.28
N GLN A 464 -0.43 25.30 -18.89
CA GLN A 464 -0.73 25.05 -20.28
C GLN A 464 -2.20 24.62 -20.33
N PRO A 465 -3.03 25.20 -21.22
CA PRO A 465 -4.39 24.76 -21.38
C PRO A 465 -4.37 23.24 -21.57
N ASN A 466 -5.10 22.52 -20.74
CA ASN A 466 -5.31 21.10 -21.02
C ASN A 466 -6.02 21.00 -22.39
N ARG A 467 -6.05 19.82 -23.02
CA ARG A 467 -6.63 19.62 -24.36
C ARG A 467 -8.13 20.01 -24.47
N PHE A 468 -8.76 20.33 -23.34
CA PHE A 468 -10.14 20.79 -23.13
C PHE A 468 -10.26 22.22 -22.56
N GLY A 469 -9.16 22.98 -22.45
CA GLY A 469 -9.21 24.42 -22.15
C GLY A 469 -9.75 24.79 -20.77
N ILE A 470 -9.57 23.92 -19.77
CA ILE A 470 -9.86 24.19 -18.36
C ILE A 470 -8.56 24.26 -17.57
#